data_AF-A0A8T2K9I3-F1
#
_entry.id   AF-A0A8T2K9I3-F1
#
_cell.length_a   1.000
_cell.length_b   1.000
_cell.length_c   1.000
_cell.angle_alpha   90.00
_cell.angle_beta   90.00
_cell.angle_gamma   90.00
#
_symmetry.space_group_name_H-M   'P 1'
#
loop_
_entity.id
_entity.type
_entity.pdbx_description
1 polymer ?
#
loop_
_entity_poly.entity_id
_entity_poly.type
_entity_poly.pdbx_seq_one_letter_code
_entity_poly.pdbx_strand_id
1 'polypeptide(L)'
;MENTSFKEDLTRKSKNVPQECNNIEVDGPKEEQNKEISLVILKIPDGVPATEECALLNGEVQQTKSQTPSSSFCVVIKQKFACPPRGCLSLVVTNVIMVILVWAVVWSITGPECLPGGNLFGILALLFTAVLGGKCISLVKIPKLPPLPPLLGMLLAGFLIRNIPIITDQVQIQYKWSAALRNVALAIILARAGLGLDSKALRKLKAVCLRLSFGPCAVESCTAAVVSHFIMGLPITWGFMLGFVLGAVSPAVVVPSMLNLQKEGFGVDKGIPTLLMAAGSFDDILAITGFNTCLGMAFSTGSTINTIVRGVLEVVVGIAAGLLSGFFLQYFPSKDQINLKWKRSYLILALSLFAVFGSLYLGFPGSGGLCTLVMAFLAGIGWSTDKSVVEDVIAVSWDFFQPLLFGLIGAEISVASLKAETVGLCFATLIIALIIRICVSFLMVCFAGFNLKEKIFISLAWIPKATVQVG
;
A
#
# COMPACT_ATOMS: atom_id res chain seq x y z
N MET A 1 -58.21 14.07 22.84
CA MET A 1 -57.84 15.50 22.99
C MET A 1 -56.40 15.57 23.49
N GLU A 2 -55.80 16.76 23.45
CA GLU A 2 -54.45 17.11 23.94
C GLU A 2 -53.26 16.33 23.38
N ASN A 3 -52.44 17.04 22.62
CA ASN A 3 -51.15 16.63 22.09
C ASN A 3 -50.18 17.82 22.23
N THR A 4 -49.98 18.26 23.48
CA THR A 4 -49.33 19.54 23.82
C THR A 4 -48.70 19.49 25.23
N SER A 5 -47.49 18.92 25.37
CA SER A 5 -46.71 19.02 26.62
C SER A 5 -45.20 18.82 26.44
N PHE A 6 -44.65 19.11 25.25
CA PHE A 6 -43.22 18.88 24.95
C PHE A 6 -42.61 20.00 24.10
N LYS A 7 -43.00 21.26 24.35
CA LYS A 7 -42.60 22.40 23.51
C LYS A 7 -42.32 23.73 24.21
N GLU A 8 -42.28 23.77 25.55
CA GLU A 8 -42.09 25.02 26.32
C GLU A 8 -40.81 25.07 27.18
N ASP A 9 -40.12 23.95 27.44
CA ASP A 9 -38.89 23.92 28.26
C ASP A 9 -37.64 24.51 27.58
N LEU A 10 -37.71 24.86 26.28
CA LEU A 10 -36.57 25.38 25.50
C LEU A 10 -36.43 26.92 25.50
N THR A 11 -37.31 27.65 26.18
CA THR A 11 -37.34 29.13 26.15
C THR A 11 -37.10 29.80 27.52
N ARG A 12 -36.58 29.07 28.53
CA ARG A 12 -36.44 29.59 29.90
C ARG A 12 -35.05 29.51 30.57
N LYS A 13 -33.97 29.46 29.79
CA LYS A 13 -32.59 29.70 30.28
C LYS A 13 -31.83 30.74 29.44
N SER A 14 -32.14 32.00 29.69
CA SER A 14 -31.37 33.17 29.24
C SER A 14 -31.46 34.28 30.29
N LYS A 15 -30.43 35.15 30.34
CA LYS A 15 -30.10 36.18 31.35
C LYS A 15 -29.37 35.67 32.61
N ASN A 16 -28.60 36.59 33.21
CA ASN A 16 -27.74 36.49 34.41
C ASN A 16 -26.38 35.78 34.16
N VAL A 17 -25.17 36.35 34.41
CA VAL A 17 -24.77 37.70 34.91
C VAL A 17 -23.57 38.28 34.05
N PRO A 18 -22.53 39.06 34.49
CA PRO A 18 -22.06 40.22 33.70
C PRO A 18 -20.60 40.14 33.16
N GLN A 19 -20.11 41.26 32.61
CA GLN A 19 -18.71 41.50 32.20
C GLN A 19 -17.82 41.98 33.37
N GLU A 20 -16.52 41.62 33.36
CA GLU A 20 -15.43 42.47 33.87
C GLU A 20 -14.08 42.12 33.18
N CYS A 21 -12.98 42.79 33.54
CA CYS A 21 -11.95 43.19 32.57
C CYS A 21 -10.53 42.54 32.66
N ASN A 22 -9.79 42.69 31.55
CA ASN A 22 -8.32 42.92 31.41
C ASN A 22 -7.26 41.77 31.48
N ASN A 23 -6.67 41.53 30.29
CA ASN A 23 -5.23 41.71 29.95
C ASN A 23 -4.15 40.59 30.10
N ILE A 24 -3.18 40.68 29.16
CA ILE A 24 -1.79 40.14 29.10
C ILE A 24 -1.59 38.69 28.57
N GLU A 25 -1.09 38.60 27.32
CA GLU A 25 0.11 37.91 26.77
C GLU A 25 0.62 36.58 27.39
N VAL A 26 1.31 35.62 26.73
CA VAL A 26 1.97 35.43 25.40
C VAL A 26 2.30 33.90 25.28
N ASP A 27 2.56 33.20 24.17
CA ASP A 27 2.25 33.27 22.72
C ASP A 27 2.65 31.90 22.09
N GLY A 28 2.32 31.61 20.82
CA GLY A 28 2.83 30.45 20.06
C GLY A 28 2.00 30.08 18.82
N PRO A 29 2.60 29.73 17.66
CA PRO A 29 1.96 29.91 16.35
C PRO A 29 1.09 28.73 15.85
N LYS A 30 0.24 29.03 14.87
CA LYS A 30 -0.45 28.07 13.99
C LYS A 30 -0.26 28.43 12.52
N GLU A 31 -0.20 27.41 11.67
CA GLU A 31 0.11 27.54 10.25
C GLU A 31 -1.11 27.79 9.35
N GLU A 32 -0.79 28.28 8.16
CA GLU A 32 -1.52 28.32 6.89
C GLU A 32 -2.92 27.66 6.80
N GLN A 33 -3.97 28.49 6.75
CA GLN A 33 -5.20 28.19 6.02
C GLN A 33 -5.65 29.40 5.21
N ASN A 34 -5.07 29.64 4.03
CA ASN A 34 -5.63 30.62 3.08
C ASN A 34 -5.23 30.39 1.60
N LYS A 35 -5.89 29.44 0.93
CA LYS A 35 -6.10 29.39 -0.53
C LYS A 35 -7.13 28.32 -0.92
N GLU A 36 -7.73 28.50 -2.11
CA GLU A 36 -8.70 27.61 -2.77
C GLU A 36 -10.18 27.63 -2.31
N ILE A 37 -10.78 28.82 -2.17
CA ILE A 37 -12.22 29.00 -2.45
C ILE A 37 -12.43 30.19 -3.39
N SER A 38 -12.42 29.95 -4.71
CA SER A 38 -12.69 30.97 -5.74
C SER A 38 -13.30 30.35 -7.00
N LEU A 39 -14.44 29.66 -6.88
CA LEU A 39 -15.14 29.09 -8.04
C LEU A 39 -16.67 28.86 -7.84
N VAL A 40 -17.40 29.92 -7.49
CA VAL A 40 -18.85 30.01 -7.74
C VAL A 40 -19.15 31.34 -8.43
N ILE A 41 -19.91 31.32 -9.52
CA ILE A 41 -20.08 32.43 -10.47
C ILE A 41 -21.55 32.89 -10.54
N LEU A 42 -21.74 34.21 -10.54
CA LEU A 42 -22.92 34.99 -10.96
C LEU A 42 -24.33 34.61 -10.43
N LYS A 43 -24.93 35.53 -9.67
CA LYS A 43 -26.24 36.13 -10.02
C LYS A 43 -26.57 37.39 -9.19
N ILE A 44 -26.68 38.55 -9.84
CA ILE A 44 -27.37 39.75 -9.36
C ILE A 44 -27.98 40.46 -10.60
N PRO A 45 -29.24 40.89 -10.55
CA PRO A 45 -29.77 41.97 -11.37
C PRO A 45 -30.23 43.18 -10.52
N ASP A 46 -29.81 44.37 -10.95
CA ASP A 46 -30.49 45.68 -10.91
C ASP A 46 -31.18 46.20 -9.61
N GLY A 47 -30.65 47.29 -9.06
CA GLY A 47 -31.27 48.11 -7.99
C GLY A 47 -30.37 49.27 -7.53
N VAL A 48 -30.84 50.52 -7.66
CA VAL A 48 -30.10 51.81 -7.48
C VAL A 48 -31.09 52.82 -6.85
N PRO A 49 -30.73 53.87 -6.04
CA PRO A 49 -29.42 54.50 -5.76
C PRO A 49 -29.07 54.74 -4.25
N ALA A 50 -28.06 55.60 -4.00
CA ALA A 50 -27.81 56.46 -2.81
C ALA A 50 -27.02 55.85 -1.61
N THR A 51 -26.09 56.56 -0.93
CA THR A 51 -25.41 57.86 -1.20
C THR A 51 -24.04 57.94 -0.49
N GLU A 52 -23.14 58.79 -1.00
CA GLU A 52 -22.08 59.53 -0.26
C GLU A 52 -21.19 58.80 0.80
N GLU A 53 -20.42 57.77 0.43
CA GLU A 53 -19.20 57.41 1.20
C GLU A 53 -17.97 56.97 0.37
N CYS A 54 -17.99 57.12 -0.96
CA CYS A 54 -16.91 56.67 -1.85
C CYS A 54 -15.84 57.74 -2.19
N ALA A 55 -15.70 58.79 -1.39
CA ALA A 55 -14.93 59.99 -1.75
C ALA A 55 -13.44 59.99 -1.32
N LEU A 56 -12.98 59.03 -0.50
CA LEU A 56 -11.64 59.08 0.14
C LEU A 56 -10.64 57.98 -0.29
N LEU A 57 -10.94 57.15 -1.29
CA LEU A 57 -10.06 56.04 -1.72
C LEU A 57 -9.67 56.02 -3.21
N ASN A 58 -10.00 57.07 -3.98
CA ASN A 58 -9.55 57.25 -5.37
C ASN A 58 -8.53 58.39 -5.50
N GLY A 59 -7.57 58.45 -4.57
CA GLY A 59 -6.63 59.57 -4.41
C GLY A 59 -5.18 59.34 -4.86
N GLU A 60 -4.79 58.14 -5.28
CA GLU A 60 -3.39 57.87 -5.66
C GLU A 60 -3.25 56.77 -6.74
N VAL A 61 -3.49 57.15 -7.99
CA VAL A 61 -3.30 56.29 -9.17
C VAL A 61 -2.47 57.04 -10.22
N GLN A 62 -1.49 56.34 -10.81
CA GLN A 62 -0.60 56.77 -11.91
C GLN A 62 0.40 57.92 -11.64
N GLN A 63 1.62 57.53 -11.24
CA GLN A 63 2.82 58.02 -11.94
C GLN A 63 4.01 57.04 -11.88
N THR A 64 4.07 56.08 -12.82
CA THR A 64 5.36 55.51 -13.28
C THR A 64 5.24 54.93 -14.69
N LYS A 65 5.96 55.49 -15.67
CA LYS A 65 6.10 54.90 -17.00
C LYS A 65 7.38 55.38 -17.71
N SER A 66 8.49 54.71 -17.45
CA SER A 66 9.78 54.89 -18.15
C SER A 66 10.57 53.56 -18.13
N GLN A 67 11.59 53.41 -18.98
CA GLN A 67 12.08 52.09 -19.40
C GLN A 67 13.57 51.86 -19.11
N THR A 68 13.89 50.72 -18.47
CA THR A 68 15.09 49.86 -18.74
C THR A 68 16.51 50.44 -18.52
N PRO A 69 17.60 49.62 -18.57
CA PRO A 69 17.76 48.28 -17.98
C PRO A 69 19.11 48.07 -17.25
N SER A 70 19.13 47.52 -16.03
CA SER A 70 20.29 46.74 -15.53
C SER A 70 19.95 45.87 -14.30
N SER A 71 20.88 44.99 -13.91
CA SER A 71 20.98 44.26 -12.62
C SER A 71 20.07 43.05 -12.31
N SER A 72 19.05 42.70 -13.09
CA SER A 72 18.14 41.56 -12.78
C SER A 72 18.84 40.22 -12.51
N PHE A 73 20.01 39.97 -13.12
CA PHE A 73 20.80 38.75 -12.89
C PHE A 73 21.35 38.65 -11.45
N CYS A 74 21.68 39.78 -10.82
CA CYS A 74 22.22 39.83 -9.45
C CYS A 74 21.14 39.47 -8.41
N VAL A 75 19.89 39.87 -8.63
CA VAL A 75 18.76 39.54 -7.74
C VAL A 75 18.47 38.04 -7.78
N VAL A 76 18.44 37.42 -8.97
CA VAL A 76 18.22 35.97 -9.12
C VAL A 76 19.32 35.14 -8.45
N ILE A 77 20.58 35.60 -8.49
CA ILE A 77 21.68 34.94 -7.78
C ILE A 77 21.54 35.13 -6.25
N LYS A 78 21.28 36.36 -5.77
CA LYS A 78 21.04 36.60 -4.33
C LYS A 78 19.85 35.80 -3.80
N GLN A 79 18.80 35.59 -4.58
CA GLN A 79 17.62 34.81 -4.17
C GLN A 79 17.87 33.29 -4.20
N LYS A 80 18.86 32.80 -4.97
CA LYS A 80 19.38 31.42 -4.87
C LYS A 80 20.35 31.22 -3.69
N PHE A 81 21.02 32.27 -3.24
CA PHE A 81 21.97 32.26 -2.11
C PHE A 81 21.41 32.82 -0.79
N ALA A 82 20.11 33.10 -0.71
CA ALA A 82 19.47 33.51 0.52
C ALA A 82 19.39 32.33 1.51
N CYS A 83 19.87 32.53 2.73
CA CYS A 83 19.63 31.62 3.85
C CYS A 83 18.28 31.98 4.52
N PRO A 84 17.41 31.00 4.83
CA PRO A 84 17.49 29.59 4.45
C PRO A 84 17.14 29.38 2.96
N PRO A 85 17.82 28.44 2.26
CA PRO A 85 17.49 28.12 0.88
C PRO A 85 16.04 27.62 0.75
N ARG A 86 15.30 28.13 -0.25
CA ARG A 86 13.90 27.78 -0.50
C ARG A 86 13.75 27.00 -1.82
N GLY A 87 12.83 26.03 -1.84
CA GLY A 87 12.53 25.20 -3.01
C GLY A 87 13.35 23.90 -3.10
N CYS A 88 13.42 23.32 -4.30
CA CYS A 88 13.90 21.94 -4.51
C CYS A 88 15.29 21.64 -3.90
N LEU A 89 16.23 22.58 -3.96
CA LEU A 89 17.58 22.38 -3.44
C LEU A 89 17.59 22.14 -1.91
N SER A 90 16.81 22.88 -1.13
CA SER A 90 16.76 22.67 0.32
C SER A 90 16.02 21.39 0.69
N LEU A 91 15.01 20.99 -0.09
CA LEU A 91 14.37 19.68 0.06
C LEU A 91 15.36 18.54 -0.21
N VAL A 92 16.16 18.62 -1.27
CA VAL A 92 17.21 17.61 -1.56
C VAL A 92 18.26 17.58 -0.45
N VAL A 93 18.81 18.73 -0.05
CA VAL A 93 19.81 18.83 1.03
C VAL A 93 19.26 18.28 2.35
N THR A 94 18.03 18.60 2.72
CA THR A 94 17.39 18.07 3.94
C THR A 94 17.22 16.56 3.88
N ASN A 95 16.76 16.01 2.75
CA ASN A 95 16.66 14.55 2.57
C ASN A 95 18.05 13.87 2.69
N VAL A 96 19.09 14.44 2.07
CA VAL A 96 20.46 13.90 2.11
C VAL A 96 21.04 13.96 3.53
N ILE A 97 20.85 15.05 4.27
CA ILE A 97 21.28 15.18 5.67
C ILE A 97 20.56 14.15 6.54
N MET A 98 19.24 13.97 6.40
CA MET A 98 18.49 12.95 7.14
C MET A 98 18.99 11.53 6.85
N VAL A 99 19.30 11.21 5.59
CA VAL A 99 19.92 9.91 5.20
C VAL A 99 21.27 9.72 5.87
N ILE A 100 22.15 10.73 5.84
CA ILE A 100 23.49 10.68 6.45
C ILE A 100 23.41 10.56 7.99
N LEU A 101 22.46 11.25 8.64
CA LEU A 101 22.26 11.15 10.09
C LEU A 101 21.77 9.77 10.50
N VAL A 102 20.79 9.19 9.80
CA VAL A 102 20.33 7.81 10.04
C VAL A 102 21.50 6.82 9.84
N TRP A 103 22.29 7.00 8.78
CA TRP A 103 23.48 6.18 8.54
C TRP A 103 24.49 6.28 9.70
N ALA A 104 24.86 7.49 10.10
CA ALA A 104 25.85 7.74 11.15
C ALA A 104 25.40 7.17 12.51
N VAL A 105 24.10 7.26 12.84
CA VAL A 105 23.55 6.68 14.08
C VAL A 105 23.63 5.14 14.05
N VAL A 106 23.21 4.49 12.96
CA VAL A 106 23.25 3.01 12.89
C VAL A 106 24.70 2.50 12.82
N TRP A 107 25.60 3.21 12.14
CA TRP A 107 27.03 2.90 12.13
C TRP A 107 27.66 3.04 13.52
N SER A 108 27.34 4.12 14.26
CA SER A 108 27.81 4.33 15.63
C SER A 108 27.35 3.24 16.60
N ILE A 109 26.21 2.60 16.35
CA ILE A 109 25.66 1.51 17.18
C ILE A 109 26.25 0.16 16.79
N THR A 110 26.44 -0.10 15.48
CA THR A 110 26.68 -1.46 14.95
C THR A 110 28.08 -1.69 14.38
N GLY A 111 28.95 -0.67 14.37
CA GLY A 111 30.38 -0.80 14.11
C GLY A 111 30.70 -1.46 12.76
N PRO A 112 31.39 -2.62 12.74
CA PRO A 112 31.85 -3.25 11.50
C PRO A 112 30.72 -3.78 10.61
N GLU A 113 29.55 -4.12 11.14
CA GLU A 113 28.40 -4.63 10.35
C GLU A 113 27.79 -3.57 9.40
N CYS A 114 28.16 -2.29 9.61
CA CYS A 114 27.81 -1.16 8.76
C CYS A 114 28.94 -0.72 7.82
N LEU A 115 30.05 -1.47 7.74
CA LEU A 115 31.06 -1.29 6.70
C LEU A 115 30.64 -1.99 5.39
N PRO A 116 31.21 -1.62 4.23
CA PRO A 116 30.98 -2.33 2.97
C PRO A 116 31.26 -3.83 3.11
N GLY A 117 30.38 -4.66 2.55
CA GLY A 117 30.34 -6.11 2.75
C GLY A 117 29.49 -6.57 3.94
N GLY A 118 29.16 -5.69 4.89
CA GLY A 118 28.28 -5.97 6.03
C GLY A 118 26.80 -6.09 5.64
N ASN A 119 26.05 -6.93 6.36
CA ASN A 119 24.62 -7.17 6.05
C ASN A 119 23.74 -5.95 6.32
N LEU A 120 24.04 -5.16 7.37
CA LEU A 120 23.32 -3.92 7.65
C LEU A 120 23.68 -2.82 6.66
N PHE A 121 24.94 -2.73 6.21
CA PHE A 121 25.34 -1.88 5.10
C PHE A 121 24.47 -2.17 3.87
N GLY A 122 24.32 -3.45 3.49
CA GLY A 122 23.56 -3.85 2.31
C GLY A 122 22.06 -3.51 2.39
N ILE A 123 21.43 -3.78 3.54
CA ILE A 123 20.00 -3.48 3.76
C ILE A 123 19.73 -1.97 3.74
N LEU A 124 20.57 -1.17 4.39
CA LEU A 124 20.43 0.30 4.39
C LEU A 124 20.71 0.90 3.00
N ALA A 125 21.76 0.44 2.31
CA ALA A 125 22.07 0.89 0.96
C ALA A 125 20.91 0.60 0.00
N LEU A 126 20.30 -0.58 0.08
CA LEU A 126 19.11 -0.95 -0.69
C LEU A 126 17.89 -0.09 -0.34
N LEU A 127 17.65 0.21 0.94
CA LEU A 127 16.53 1.08 1.34
C LEU A 127 16.68 2.49 0.74
N PHE A 128 17.88 3.08 0.84
CA PHE A 128 18.12 4.43 0.33
C PHE A 128 18.09 4.49 -1.20
N THR A 129 18.70 3.54 -1.90
CA THR A 129 18.63 3.49 -3.38
C THR A 129 17.22 3.19 -3.88
N ALA A 130 16.42 2.36 -3.20
CA ALA A 130 15.02 2.12 -3.57
C ALA A 130 14.15 3.37 -3.39
N VAL A 131 14.31 4.11 -2.28
CA VAL A 131 13.61 5.39 -2.06
C VAL A 131 14.02 6.42 -3.12
N LEU A 132 15.32 6.51 -3.45
CA LEU A 132 15.82 7.39 -4.50
C LEU A 132 15.28 6.99 -5.89
N GLY A 133 15.37 5.70 -6.27
CA GLY A 133 14.87 5.19 -7.54
C GLY A 133 13.37 5.40 -7.72
N GLY A 134 12.57 5.17 -6.67
CA GLY A 134 11.14 5.48 -6.66
C GLY A 134 10.86 6.97 -6.86
N LYS A 135 11.59 7.87 -6.18
CA LYS A 135 11.49 9.33 -6.38
C LYS A 135 11.94 9.74 -7.78
N CYS A 136 13.03 9.18 -8.31
CA CYS A 136 13.53 9.46 -9.66
C CYS A 136 12.50 9.09 -10.73
N ILE A 137 11.94 7.88 -10.71
CA ILE A 137 10.91 7.48 -11.69
C ILE A 137 9.62 8.31 -11.54
N SER A 138 9.25 8.73 -10.32
CA SER A 138 8.12 9.64 -10.09
C SER A 138 8.31 11.03 -10.73
N LEU A 139 9.55 11.47 -10.95
CA LEU A 139 9.89 12.73 -11.61
C LEU A 139 9.95 12.60 -13.15
N VAL A 140 10.18 11.39 -13.68
CA VAL A 140 10.26 11.13 -15.13
C VAL A 140 8.86 11.05 -15.74
N LYS A 141 8.30 12.22 -16.05
CA LYS A 141 7.04 12.36 -16.79
C LYS A 141 7.29 12.27 -18.30
N ILE A 142 7.13 11.07 -18.87
CA ILE A 142 7.23 10.85 -20.32
C ILE A 142 5.99 11.45 -21.01
N PRO A 143 6.15 12.35 -22.00
CA PRO A 143 5.00 12.92 -22.70
C PRO A 143 4.20 11.81 -23.42
N LYS A 144 2.86 11.88 -23.29
CA LYS A 144 1.86 10.90 -23.77
C LYS A 144 1.70 9.60 -22.97
N LEU A 145 2.47 9.35 -21.91
CA LEU A 145 2.24 8.22 -21.00
C LEU A 145 1.64 8.68 -19.65
N PRO A 146 0.88 7.82 -18.95
CA PRO A 146 0.54 8.04 -17.55
C PRO A 146 1.81 8.07 -16.68
N PRO A 147 1.79 8.71 -15.49
CA PRO A 147 2.94 8.70 -14.58
C PRO A 147 3.34 7.27 -14.21
N LEU A 148 4.64 6.96 -14.33
CA LEU A 148 5.15 5.64 -14.01
C LEU A 148 5.02 5.37 -12.50
N PRO A 149 4.61 4.15 -12.08
CA PRO A 149 4.42 3.84 -10.66
C PRO A 149 5.78 3.86 -9.93
N PRO A 150 5.88 4.48 -8.73
CA PRO A 150 7.13 4.54 -7.96
C PRO A 150 7.73 3.17 -7.65
N LEU A 151 6.88 2.14 -7.57
CA LEU A 151 7.26 0.74 -7.34
C LEU A 151 8.26 0.22 -8.37
N LEU A 152 8.15 0.66 -9.63
CA LEU A 152 9.08 0.28 -10.70
C LEU A 152 10.48 0.83 -10.43
N GLY A 153 10.58 2.05 -9.89
CA GLY A 153 11.87 2.66 -9.52
C GLY A 153 12.51 2.00 -8.29
N MET A 154 11.69 1.55 -7.33
CA MET A 154 12.14 0.79 -6.17
C MET A 154 12.71 -0.58 -6.59
N LEU A 155 12.03 -1.30 -7.48
CA LEU A 155 12.46 -2.58 -8.01
C LEU A 155 13.73 -2.45 -8.88
N LEU A 156 13.78 -1.47 -9.79
CA LEU A 156 14.94 -1.26 -10.65
C LEU A 156 16.20 -0.87 -9.86
N ALA A 157 16.08 -0.14 -8.74
CA ALA A 157 17.21 0.14 -7.86
C ALA A 157 17.83 -1.14 -7.27
N GLY A 158 16.99 -2.06 -6.78
CA GLY A 158 17.44 -3.37 -6.29
C GLY A 158 18.09 -4.22 -7.39
N PHE A 159 17.48 -4.24 -8.58
CA PHE A 159 18.03 -4.94 -9.74
C PHE A 159 19.42 -4.41 -10.13
N LEU A 160 19.62 -3.09 -10.14
CA LEU A 160 20.91 -2.47 -10.43
C LEU A 160 21.98 -2.81 -9.38
N ILE A 161 21.61 -2.82 -8.09
CA ILE A 161 22.52 -3.28 -7.00
C ILE A 161 23.03 -4.71 -7.24
N ARG A 162 22.16 -5.62 -7.68
CA ARG A 162 22.50 -7.04 -7.84
C ARG A 162 23.33 -7.36 -9.09
N ASN A 163 23.28 -6.51 -10.12
CA ASN A 163 23.86 -6.78 -11.43
C ASN A 163 25.02 -5.86 -11.82
N ILE A 164 25.34 -4.82 -11.03
CA ILE A 164 26.55 -4.02 -11.19
C ILE A 164 27.61 -4.58 -10.22
N PRO A 165 28.65 -5.29 -10.69
CA PRO A 165 29.57 -6.06 -9.82
C PRO A 165 30.27 -5.19 -8.77
N ILE A 166 30.69 -3.98 -9.16
CA ILE A 166 31.30 -2.96 -8.28
C ILE A 166 30.42 -2.64 -7.05
N ILE A 167 29.09 -2.75 -7.19
CA ILE A 167 28.12 -2.53 -6.11
C ILE A 167 27.80 -3.87 -5.42
N THR A 168 27.64 -4.96 -6.16
CA THR A 168 27.33 -6.29 -5.62
C THR A 168 28.40 -6.79 -4.64
N ASP A 169 29.68 -6.56 -4.91
CA ASP A 169 30.79 -6.95 -4.03
C ASP A 169 30.78 -6.18 -2.69
N GLN A 170 30.14 -5.01 -2.65
CA GLN A 170 30.01 -4.15 -1.47
C GLN A 170 28.64 -4.31 -0.76
N VAL A 171 27.61 -4.71 -1.49
CA VAL A 171 26.22 -4.85 -1.02
C VAL A 171 25.83 -6.32 -0.95
N GLN A 172 26.23 -6.97 0.14
CA GLN A 172 25.80 -8.33 0.46
C GLN A 172 24.60 -8.30 1.40
N ILE A 173 23.50 -8.95 1.00
CA ILE A 173 22.26 -9.04 1.79
C ILE A 173 22.01 -10.53 2.05
N GLN A 174 21.99 -10.92 3.32
CA GLN A 174 21.74 -12.30 3.70
C GLN A 174 20.27 -12.67 3.45
N TYR A 175 20.05 -13.79 2.76
CA TYR A 175 18.71 -14.30 2.43
C TYR A 175 17.76 -14.38 3.65
N LYS A 176 18.25 -14.81 4.82
CA LYS A 176 17.46 -14.84 6.07
C LYS A 176 16.86 -13.48 6.45
N TRP A 177 17.60 -12.39 6.23
CA TRP A 177 17.12 -11.04 6.49
C TRP A 177 16.22 -10.52 5.36
N SER A 178 16.51 -10.85 4.08
CA SER A 178 15.60 -10.60 2.94
C SER A 178 14.21 -11.19 3.22
N ALA A 179 14.14 -12.50 3.48
CA ALA A 179 12.91 -13.22 3.78
C ALA A 179 12.18 -12.66 5.02
N ALA A 180 12.90 -12.32 6.10
CA ALA A 180 12.28 -11.71 7.28
C ALA A 180 11.62 -10.35 6.94
N LEU A 181 12.34 -9.44 6.26
CA LEU A 181 11.83 -8.11 5.92
C LEU A 181 10.65 -8.17 4.93
N ARG A 182 10.64 -9.15 4.03
CA ARG A 182 9.50 -9.44 3.14
C ARG A 182 8.26 -9.90 3.91
N ASN A 183 8.43 -10.79 4.88
CA ASN A 183 7.34 -11.26 5.73
C ASN A 183 6.79 -10.14 6.65
N VAL A 184 7.64 -9.23 7.13
CA VAL A 184 7.22 -8.00 7.82
C VAL A 184 6.34 -7.13 6.91
N ALA A 185 6.79 -6.86 5.68
CA ALA A 185 6.03 -6.06 4.72
C ALA A 185 4.70 -6.73 4.33
N LEU A 186 4.69 -8.05 4.13
CA LEU A 186 3.50 -8.86 3.85
C LEU A 186 2.46 -8.77 4.97
N ALA A 187 2.88 -8.90 6.24
CA ALA A 187 1.99 -8.73 7.39
C ALA A 187 1.38 -7.33 7.44
N ILE A 188 2.19 -6.29 7.20
CA ILE A 188 1.73 -4.89 7.22
C ILE A 188 0.71 -4.61 6.10
N ILE A 189 0.94 -5.10 4.86
CA ILE A 189 -0.02 -4.85 3.77
C ILE A 189 -1.31 -5.66 3.92
N LEU A 190 -1.26 -6.89 4.45
CA LEU A 190 -2.46 -7.67 4.72
C LEU A 190 -3.28 -7.11 5.90
N ALA A 191 -2.63 -6.52 6.91
CA ALA A 191 -3.30 -5.77 7.97
C ALA A 191 -3.98 -4.51 7.40
N ARG A 192 -3.28 -3.77 6.53
CA ARG A 192 -3.83 -2.61 5.81
C ARG A 192 -5.01 -3.00 4.91
N ALA A 193 -4.91 -4.13 4.22
CA ALA A 193 -5.96 -4.69 3.36
C ALA A 193 -7.21 -5.05 4.17
N GLY A 194 -7.05 -5.81 5.27
CA GLY A 194 -8.13 -6.23 6.15
C GLY A 194 -8.90 -5.05 6.75
N LEU A 195 -8.18 -4.03 7.23
CA LEU A 195 -8.79 -2.75 7.64
C LEU A 195 -9.52 -2.08 6.46
N GLY A 196 -8.94 -2.08 5.25
CA GLY A 196 -9.55 -1.50 4.06
C GLY A 196 -10.92 -2.06 3.65
N LEU A 197 -11.26 -3.31 4.02
CA LEU A 197 -12.48 -3.97 3.56
C LEU A 197 -13.76 -3.34 4.17
N ASP A 198 -14.82 -3.22 3.36
CA ASP A 198 -16.20 -3.02 3.86
C ASP A 198 -16.94 -4.36 4.04
N SER A 199 -17.49 -4.55 5.24
CA SER A 199 -18.30 -5.70 5.60
C SER A 199 -19.61 -5.83 4.81
N LYS A 200 -20.22 -4.72 4.35
CA LYS A 200 -21.48 -4.76 3.58
C LYS A 200 -21.21 -5.20 2.14
N ALA A 201 -20.23 -4.59 1.48
CA ALA A 201 -19.73 -4.97 0.16
C ALA A 201 -19.26 -6.43 0.13
N LEU A 202 -18.42 -6.85 1.09
CA LEU A 202 -17.92 -8.23 1.13
C LEU A 202 -19.05 -9.25 1.33
N ARG A 203 -20.02 -8.97 2.22
CA ARG A 203 -21.19 -9.85 2.43
C ARG A 203 -22.07 -9.97 1.19
N LYS A 204 -22.26 -8.86 0.45
CA LYS A 204 -22.99 -8.79 -0.83
C LYS A 204 -22.29 -9.56 -1.95
N LEU A 205 -20.95 -9.56 -1.98
CA LEU A 205 -20.14 -10.08 -3.08
C LEU A 205 -19.47 -11.44 -2.79
N LYS A 206 -19.66 -12.04 -1.61
CA LYS A 206 -18.96 -13.27 -1.15
C LYS A 206 -18.86 -14.40 -2.18
N ALA A 207 -19.92 -14.67 -2.94
CA ALA A 207 -19.92 -15.73 -3.96
C ALA A 207 -19.10 -15.35 -5.20
N VAL A 208 -19.05 -14.06 -5.55
CA VAL A 208 -18.20 -13.53 -6.62
C VAL A 208 -16.75 -13.52 -6.18
N CYS A 209 -16.47 -13.16 -4.92
CA CYS A 209 -15.15 -13.20 -4.31
C CYS A 209 -14.54 -14.61 -4.39
N LEU A 210 -15.21 -15.62 -3.85
CA LEU A 210 -14.74 -17.01 -3.91
C LEU A 210 -14.54 -17.53 -5.35
N ARG A 211 -15.45 -17.18 -6.28
CA ARG A 211 -15.33 -17.59 -7.69
C ARG A 211 -14.17 -16.88 -8.41
N LEU A 212 -13.91 -15.61 -8.08
CA LEU A 212 -12.81 -14.81 -8.60
C LEU A 212 -11.45 -15.22 -8.00
N SER A 213 -11.41 -15.72 -6.76
CA SER A 213 -10.20 -16.30 -6.17
C SER A 213 -9.87 -17.67 -6.76
N PHE A 214 -10.82 -18.60 -6.75
CA PHE A 214 -10.53 -19.98 -7.12
C PHE A 214 -10.41 -20.20 -8.63
N GLY A 215 -11.29 -19.58 -9.43
CA GLY A 215 -11.39 -19.84 -10.87
C GLY A 215 -10.12 -19.47 -11.66
N PRO A 216 -9.67 -18.21 -11.64
CA PRO A 216 -8.45 -17.77 -12.31
C PRO A 216 -7.20 -18.49 -11.78
N CYS A 217 -7.05 -18.62 -10.46
CA CYS A 217 -5.90 -19.27 -9.83
C CYS A 217 -5.74 -20.73 -10.30
N ALA A 218 -6.82 -21.52 -10.23
CA ALA A 218 -6.79 -22.94 -10.59
C ALA A 218 -6.57 -23.13 -12.10
N VAL A 219 -7.29 -22.40 -12.96
CA VAL A 219 -7.16 -22.55 -14.41
C VAL A 219 -5.80 -22.05 -14.88
N GLU A 220 -5.29 -20.93 -14.38
CA GLU A 220 -3.94 -20.45 -14.74
C GLU A 220 -2.85 -21.42 -14.24
N SER A 221 -2.95 -21.95 -13.02
CA SER A 221 -1.97 -22.91 -12.50
C SER A 221 -1.94 -24.19 -13.34
N CYS A 222 -3.12 -24.70 -13.75
CA CYS A 222 -3.21 -25.83 -14.68
C CYS A 222 -2.65 -25.48 -16.07
N THR A 223 -2.95 -24.29 -16.60
CA THR A 223 -2.41 -23.82 -17.88
C THR A 223 -0.89 -23.74 -17.84
N ALA A 224 -0.31 -23.08 -16.84
CA ALA A 224 1.13 -22.96 -16.67
C ALA A 224 1.81 -24.33 -16.48
N ALA A 225 1.17 -25.28 -15.78
CA ALA A 225 1.67 -26.64 -15.66
C ALA A 225 1.73 -27.39 -17.00
N VAL A 226 0.64 -27.34 -17.78
CA VAL A 226 0.56 -27.96 -19.10
C VAL A 226 1.54 -27.30 -20.08
N VAL A 227 1.58 -25.96 -20.11
CA VAL A 227 2.43 -25.19 -21.03
C VAL A 227 3.91 -25.40 -20.70
N SER A 228 4.31 -25.34 -19.42
CA SER A 228 5.72 -25.60 -19.03
C SER A 228 6.13 -27.07 -19.24
N HIS A 229 5.21 -28.03 -19.13
CA HIS A 229 5.49 -29.42 -19.50
C HIS A 229 5.84 -29.55 -20.99
N PHE A 230 5.03 -28.98 -21.88
CA PHE A 230 5.25 -29.08 -23.33
C PHE A 230 6.35 -28.15 -23.88
N ILE A 231 6.51 -26.94 -23.33
CA ILE A 231 7.49 -25.95 -23.82
C ILE A 231 8.88 -26.13 -23.17
N MET A 232 8.94 -26.51 -21.89
CA MET A 232 10.20 -26.56 -21.12
C MET A 232 10.63 -27.99 -20.74
N GLY A 233 9.84 -29.01 -21.09
CA GLY A 233 10.13 -30.41 -20.75
C GLY A 233 10.05 -30.73 -19.25
N LEU A 234 9.52 -29.83 -18.42
CA LEU A 234 9.46 -30.01 -16.98
C LEU A 234 8.45 -31.10 -16.60
N PRO A 235 8.72 -31.96 -15.59
CA PRO A 235 7.71 -32.91 -15.11
C PRO A 235 6.48 -32.17 -14.56
N ILE A 236 5.29 -32.72 -14.75
CA ILE A 236 4.03 -32.00 -14.50
C ILE A 236 3.90 -31.44 -13.06
N THR A 237 4.47 -32.11 -12.05
CA THR A 237 4.51 -31.62 -10.65
C THR A 237 5.34 -30.35 -10.49
N TRP A 238 6.45 -30.22 -11.23
CA TRP A 238 7.26 -28.99 -11.30
C TRP A 238 6.55 -27.90 -12.08
N GLY A 239 5.83 -28.27 -13.15
CA GLY A 239 4.95 -27.36 -13.87
C GLY A 239 3.83 -26.80 -12.96
N PHE A 240 3.24 -27.60 -12.09
CA PHE A 240 2.25 -27.14 -11.10
C PHE A 240 2.87 -26.25 -10.01
N MET A 241 4.07 -26.56 -9.50
CA MET A 241 4.76 -25.66 -8.58
C MET A 241 5.01 -24.28 -9.22
N LEU A 242 5.55 -24.26 -10.45
CA LEU A 242 5.71 -23.04 -11.24
C LEU A 242 4.36 -22.34 -11.50
N GLY A 243 3.32 -23.11 -11.78
CA GLY A 243 1.97 -22.60 -12.03
C GLY A 243 1.34 -21.90 -10.83
N PHE A 244 1.47 -22.46 -9.63
CA PHE A 244 0.99 -21.80 -8.41
C PHE A 244 1.82 -20.56 -8.04
N VAL A 245 3.16 -20.61 -8.17
CA VAL A 245 4.02 -19.42 -7.94
C VAL A 245 3.69 -18.29 -8.92
N LEU A 246 3.43 -18.61 -10.19
CA LEU A 246 2.94 -17.62 -11.17
C LEU A 246 1.49 -17.21 -10.91
N GLY A 247 0.67 -18.09 -10.34
CA GLY A 247 -0.77 -17.93 -10.16
C GLY A 247 -1.17 -16.87 -9.12
N ALA A 248 -0.31 -16.56 -8.15
CA ALA A 248 -0.58 -15.57 -7.12
C ALA A 248 -0.73 -14.13 -7.66
N VAL A 249 -1.71 -13.38 -7.15
CA VAL A 249 -1.73 -11.91 -7.19
C VAL A 249 -0.57 -11.36 -6.33
N SER A 250 -0.19 -10.09 -6.53
CA SER A 250 0.60 -9.37 -5.53
C SER A 250 -0.26 -8.42 -4.69
N PRO A 251 -0.52 -8.72 -3.40
CA PRO A 251 -1.25 -7.81 -2.52
C PRO A 251 -0.46 -6.50 -2.32
N ALA A 252 0.87 -6.57 -2.36
CA ALA A 252 1.77 -5.41 -2.29
C ALA A 252 1.57 -4.37 -3.41
N VAL A 253 1.03 -4.79 -4.57
CA VAL A 253 0.69 -3.88 -5.69
C VAL A 253 -0.80 -3.56 -5.70
N VAL A 254 -1.66 -4.56 -5.53
CA VAL A 254 -3.12 -4.38 -5.66
C VAL A 254 -3.72 -3.60 -4.49
N VAL A 255 -3.32 -3.89 -3.24
CA VAL A 255 -3.94 -3.27 -2.05
C VAL A 255 -3.73 -1.76 -2.01
N PRO A 256 -2.53 -1.18 -2.19
CA PRO A 256 -2.36 0.27 -2.18
C PRO A 256 -3.18 0.97 -3.28
N SER A 257 -3.24 0.39 -4.49
CA SER A 257 -4.06 0.94 -5.59
C SER A 257 -5.56 0.86 -5.31
N MET A 258 -6.06 -0.25 -4.74
CA MET A 258 -7.47 -0.38 -4.37
C MET A 258 -7.86 0.57 -3.23
N LEU A 259 -6.98 0.76 -2.24
CA LEU A 259 -7.20 1.72 -1.16
C LEU A 259 -7.25 3.17 -1.67
N ASN A 260 -6.37 3.55 -2.60
CA ASN A 260 -6.40 4.89 -3.18
C ASN A 260 -7.70 5.12 -3.98
N LEU A 261 -8.09 4.17 -4.83
CA LEU A 261 -9.37 4.24 -5.57
C LEU A 261 -10.58 4.29 -4.62
N GLN A 262 -10.52 3.60 -3.48
CA GLN A 262 -11.56 3.65 -2.45
C GLN A 262 -11.59 5.02 -1.72
N LYS A 263 -10.44 5.67 -1.48
CA LYS A 263 -10.36 7.04 -0.95
C LYS A 263 -10.82 8.08 -1.98
N GLU A 264 -10.65 7.82 -3.27
CA GLU A 264 -11.19 8.61 -4.39
C GLU A 264 -12.69 8.32 -4.69
N GLY A 265 -13.30 7.33 -4.03
CA GLY A 265 -14.72 6.95 -4.21
C GLY A 265 -15.01 6.04 -5.41
N PHE A 266 -14.01 5.67 -6.22
CA PHE A 266 -14.22 4.87 -7.42
C PHE A 266 -14.65 3.42 -7.11
N GLY A 267 -15.82 3.02 -7.63
CA GLY A 267 -16.31 1.64 -7.55
C GLY A 267 -16.81 1.20 -6.17
N VAL A 268 -16.91 2.12 -5.19
CA VAL A 268 -17.26 1.83 -3.79
C VAL A 268 -18.70 1.31 -3.64
N ASP A 269 -19.69 1.93 -4.29
CA ASP A 269 -21.10 1.48 -4.27
C ASP A 269 -21.30 0.04 -4.79
N LYS A 270 -20.44 -0.33 -5.75
CA LYS A 270 -20.36 -1.66 -6.36
C LYS A 270 -19.47 -2.61 -5.57
N GLY A 271 -18.75 -2.14 -4.56
CA GLY A 271 -17.85 -2.92 -3.70
C GLY A 271 -16.56 -3.39 -4.37
N ILE A 272 -16.16 -2.79 -5.49
CA ILE A 272 -15.10 -3.33 -6.36
C ILE A 272 -13.71 -3.35 -5.68
N PRO A 273 -13.25 -2.29 -4.99
CA PRO A 273 -11.97 -2.32 -4.28
C PRO A 273 -11.93 -3.38 -3.17
N THR A 274 -12.99 -3.48 -2.37
CA THR A 274 -13.16 -4.51 -1.32
C THR A 274 -13.18 -5.93 -1.91
N LEU A 275 -13.87 -6.15 -3.04
CA LEU A 275 -13.88 -7.43 -3.76
C LEU A 275 -12.47 -7.81 -4.22
N LEU A 276 -11.73 -6.88 -4.82
CA LEU A 276 -10.39 -7.13 -5.35
C LEU A 276 -9.36 -7.39 -4.24
N MET A 277 -9.38 -6.62 -3.15
CA MET A 277 -8.50 -6.84 -2.00
C MET A 277 -8.77 -8.20 -1.34
N ALA A 278 -10.03 -8.53 -1.04
CA ALA A 278 -10.38 -9.81 -0.42
C ALA A 278 -10.12 -11.00 -1.35
N ALA A 279 -10.49 -10.89 -2.64
CA ALA A 279 -10.32 -11.99 -3.58
C ALA A 279 -8.84 -12.27 -3.91
N GLY A 280 -8.01 -11.23 -3.98
CA GLY A 280 -6.56 -11.35 -4.14
C GLY A 280 -5.93 -12.11 -2.99
N SER A 281 -6.21 -11.73 -1.73
CA SER A 281 -5.65 -12.46 -0.59
C SER A 281 -6.12 -13.91 -0.48
N PHE A 282 -7.34 -14.24 -0.91
CA PHE A 282 -7.76 -15.65 -1.02
C PHE A 282 -7.04 -16.40 -2.17
N ASP A 283 -6.68 -15.74 -3.27
CA ASP A 283 -5.85 -16.31 -4.34
C ASP A 283 -4.40 -16.51 -3.86
N ASP A 284 -3.81 -15.57 -3.12
CA ASP A 284 -2.48 -15.71 -2.49
C ASP A 284 -2.40 -16.98 -1.62
N ILE A 285 -3.43 -17.24 -0.81
CA ILE A 285 -3.50 -18.40 0.09
C ILE A 285 -3.69 -19.70 -0.70
N LEU A 286 -4.54 -19.69 -1.74
CA LEU A 286 -4.72 -20.84 -2.64
C LEU A 286 -3.42 -21.17 -3.40
N ALA A 287 -2.68 -20.15 -3.84
CA ALA A 287 -1.38 -20.29 -4.49
C ALA A 287 -0.31 -20.87 -3.53
N ILE A 288 -0.15 -20.31 -2.33
CA ILE A 288 0.78 -20.84 -1.31
C ILE A 288 0.42 -22.29 -0.94
N THR A 289 -0.87 -22.57 -0.73
CA THR A 289 -1.38 -23.91 -0.43
C THR A 289 -1.12 -24.90 -1.57
N GLY A 290 -1.42 -24.51 -2.81
CA GLY A 290 -1.20 -25.33 -4.00
C GLY A 290 0.27 -25.61 -4.25
N PHE A 291 1.13 -24.59 -4.13
CA PHE A 291 2.58 -24.73 -4.21
C PHE A 291 3.12 -25.71 -3.17
N ASN A 292 2.79 -25.53 -1.89
CA ASN A 292 3.21 -26.44 -0.83
C ASN A 292 2.67 -27.87 -1.02
N THR A 293 1.47 -28.00 -1.59
CA THR A 293 0.90 -29.30 -1.93
C THR A 293 1.70 -30.00 -3.02
N CYS A 294 2.08 -29.28 -4.09
CA CYS A 294 2.90 -29.81 -5.17
C CYS A 294 4.35 -30.07 -4.74
N LEU A 295 4.92 -29.22 -3.87
CA LEU A 295 6.23 -29.43 -3.25
C LEU A 295 6.22 -30.70 -2.37
N GLY A 296 5.17 -30.88 -1.57
CA GLY A 296 4.94 -32.10 -0.79
C GLY A 296 4.79 -33.35 -1.67
N MET A 297 4.11 -33.25 -2.82
CA MET A 297 4.02 -34.36 -3.80
C MET A 297 5.34 -34.61 -4.55
N ALA A 298 6.20 -33.61 -4.71
CA ALA A 298 7.50 -33.76 -5.38
C ALA A 298 8.58 -34.37 -4.47
N PHE A 299 8.53 -34.11 -3.16
CA PHE A 299 9.60 -34.45 -2.23
C PHE A 299 9.22 -35.39 -1.07
N SER A 300 7.94 -35.69 -0.84
CA SER A 300 7.51 -36.62 0.22
C SER A 300 7.01 -37.96 -0.31
N THR A 301 7.34 -39.03 0.42
CA THR A 301 6.81 -40.39 0.20
C THR A 301 5.42 -40.58 0.84
N GLY A 302 4.73 -39.50 1.20
CA GLY A 302 3.48 -39.51 1.96
C GLY A 302 2.23 -39.68 1.09
N SER A 303 1.13 -40.09 1.73
CA SER A 303 -0.19 -40.11 1.07
C SER A 303 -0.60 -38.70 0.63
N THR A 304 -0.92 -38.55 -0.66
CA THR A 304 -1.44 -37.32 -1.28
C THR A 304 -2.62 -36.70 -0.52
N ILE A 305 -3.44 -37.56 0.10
CA ILE A 305 -4.61 -37.15 0.90
C ILE A 305 -4.17 -36.30 2.10
N ASN A 306 -3.09 -36.67 2.78
CA ASN A 306 -2.59 -35.91 3.94
C ASN A 306 -2.13 -34.51 3.54
N THR A 307 -1.58 -34.35 2.34
CA THR A 307 -1.13 -33.05 1.83
C THR A 307 -2.31 -32.15 1.48
N ILE A 308 -3.35 -32.69 0.83
CA ILE A 308 -4.61 -31.97 0.55
C ILE A 308 -5.31 -31.55 1.85
N VAL A 309 -5.36 -32.44 2.85
CA VAL A 309 -5.95 -32.16 4.17
C VAL A 309 -5.18 -31.05 4.89
N ARG A 310 -3.84 -31.02 4.81
CA ARG A 310 -3.04 -29.89 5.34
C ARG A 310 -3.43 -28.56 4.69
N GLY A 311 -3.61 -28.52 3.37
CA GLY A 311 -4.01 -27.31 2.68
C GLY A 311 -5.37 -26.76 3.12
N VAL A 312 -6.36 -27.63 3.31
CA VAL A 312 -7.66 -27.23 3.88
C VAL A 312 -7.50 -26.77 5.34
N LEU A 313 -6.64 -27.44 6.12
CA LEU A 313 -6.34 -27.08 7.50
C LEU A 313 -5.69 -25.69 7.63
N GLU A 314 -4.77 -25.31 6.73
CA GLU A 314 -4.18 -23.95 6.71
C GLU A 314 -5.25 -22.85 6.62
N VAL A 315 -6.25 -23.04 5.74
CA VAL A 315 -7.37 -22.09 5.58
C VAL A 315 -8.25 -22.05 6.84
N VAL A 316 -8.59 -23.22 7.40
CA VAL A 316 -9.44 -23.31 8.61
C VAL A 316 -8.73 -22.70 9.83
N VAL A 317 -7.46 -23.02 10.05
CA VAL A 317 -6.63 -22.48 11.14
C VAL A 317 -6.44 -20.97 10.97
N GLY A 318 -6.16 -20.49 9.75
CA GLY A 318 -6.02 -19.07 9.47
C GLY A 318 -7.28 -18.27 9.80
N ILE A 319 -8.47 -18.76 9.39
CA ILE A 319 -9.75 -18.13 9.74
C ILE A 319 -10.01 -18.20 11.23
N ALA A 320 -9.85 -19.37 11.87
CA ALA A 320 -10.14 -19.54 13.29
C ALA A 320 -9.26 -18.66 14.19
N ALA A 321 -7.95 -18.63 13.93
CA ALA A 321 -7.01 -17.77 14.64
C ALA A 321 -7.27 -16.28 14.37
N GLY A 322 -7.57 -15.91 13.12
CA GLY A 322 -7.92 -14.54 12.74
C GLY A 322 -9.20 -14.04 13.41
N LEU A 323 -10.24 -14.87 13.51
CA LEU A 323 -11.46 -14.54 14.24
C LEU A 323 -11.21 -14.39 15.75
N LEU A 324 -10.49 -15.34 16.37
CA LEU A 324 -10.18 -15.29 17.80
C LEU A 324 -9.37 -14.03 18.18
N SER A 325 -8.32 -13.73 17.42
CA SER A 325 -7.47 -12.54 17.63
C SER A 325 -8.19 -11.23 17.27
N GLY A 326 -9.05 -11.22 16.24
CA GLY A 326 -9.87 -10.07 15.89
C GLY A 326 -10.92 -9.73 16.95
N PHE A 327 -11.55 -10.74 17.56
CA PHE A 327 -12.41 -10.53 18.74
C PHE A 327 -11.60 -10.03 19.95
N PHE A 328 -10.41 -10.58 20.21
CA PHE A 328 -9.53 -10.08 21.27
C PHE A 328 -9.22 -8.58 21.09
N LEU A 329 -8.87 -8.14 19.87
CA LEU A 329 -8.65 -6.73 19.52
C LEU A 329 -9.91 -5.84 19.59
N GLN A 330 -11.10 -6.42 19.43
CA GLN A 330 -12.35 -5.69 19.58
C GLN A 330 -12.61 -5.30 21.05
N TYR A 331 -12.21 -6.15 22.01
CA TYR A 331 -12.36 -5.89 23.45
C TYR A 331 -11.12 -5.23 24.10
N PHE A 332 -9.91 -5.52 23.62
CA PHE A 332 -8.65 -4.98 24.14
C PHE A 332 -7.93 -4.10 23.10
N PRO A 333 -7.57 -2.84 23.43
CA PRO A 333 -7.70 -2.19 24.73
C PRO A 333 -9.12 -1.66 24.99
N SER A 334 -9.53 -1.65 26.28
CA SER A 334 -10.80 -1.03 26.69
C SER A 334 -10.79 0.47 26.43
N LYS A 335 -11.99 1.03 26.24
CA LYS A 335 -12.23 2.44 25.87
C LYS A 335 -11.69 3.45 26.88
N ASP A 336 -11.54 3.02 28.13
CA ASP A 336 -11.13 3.82 29.29
C ASP A 336 -9.62 4.14 29.28
N GLN A 337 -8.86 3.55 28.36
CA GLN A 337 -7.41 3.70 28.30
C GLN A 337 -6.95 4.94 27.52
N ILE A 338 -6.11 5.76 28.18
CA ILE A 338 -5.33 6.81 27.53
C ILE A 338 -4.52 6.21 26.36
N ASN A 339 -4.45 6.96 25.25
CA ASN A 339 -3.79 6.60 23.98
C ASN A 339 -4.31 5.31 23.30
N LEU A 340 -5.61 5.03 23.45
CA LEU A 340 -6.35 3.92 22.82
C LEU A 340 -5.99 3.68 21.34
N LYS A 341 -5.93 4.73 20.53
CA LYS A 341 -5.68 4.65 19.07
C LYS A 341 -4.29 4.06 18.77
N TRP A 342 -3.24 4.62 19.37
CA TRP A 342 -1.86 4.12 19.23
C TRP A 342 -1.72 2.68 19.73
N LYS A 343 -2.34 2.34 20.86
CA LYS A 343 -2.35 0.97 21.40
C LYS A 343 -3.00 -0.03 20.43
N ARG A 344 -4.11 0.33 19.79
CA ARG A 344 -4.78 -0.50 18.76
C ARG A 344 -3.92 -0.69 17.51
N SER A 345 -3.29 0.37 17.01
CA SER A 345 -2.36 0.26 15.87
C SER A 345 -1.17 -0.66 16.19
N TYR A 346 -0.56 -0.48 17.36
CA TYR A 346 0.54 -1.32 17.81
C TYR A 346 0.11 -2.80 17.98
N LEU A 347 -1.05 -3.05 18.60
CA LEU A 347 -1.54 -4.42 18.81
C LEU A 347 -1.90 -5.13 17.50
N ILE A 348 -2.55 -4.48 16.53
CA ILE A 348 -2.75 -5.08 15.19
C ILE A 348 -1.41 -5.39 14.54
N LEU A 349 -0.47 -4.44 14.51
CA LEU A 349 0.80 -4.62 13.82
C LEU A 349 1.61 -5.76 14.47
N ALA A 350 1.72 -5.77 15.80
CA ALA A 350 2.41 -6.82 16.55
C ALA A 350 1.76 -8.21 16.37
N LEU A 351 0.42 -8.30 16.44
CA LEU A 351 -0.28 -9.58 16.24
C LEU A 351 -0.22 -10.06 14.78
N SER A 352 -0.16 -9.14 13.81
CA SER A 352 -0.01 -9.48 12.38
C SER A 352 1.38 -10.06 12.09
N LEU A 353 2.43 -9.45 12.65
CA LEU A 353 3.78 -10.00 12.61
C LEU A 353 3.87 -11.35 13.31
N PHE A 354 3.28 -11.47 14.51
CA PHE A 354 3.24 -12.73 15.25
C PHE A 354 2.46 -13.82 14.49
N ALA A 355 1.37 -13.48 13.79
CA ALA A 355 0.62 -14.43 12.98
C ALA A 355 1.44 -14.96 11.80
N VAL A 356 2.15 -14.09 11.06
CA VAL A 356 2.97 -14.50 9.90
C VAL A 356 4.22 -15.27 10.34
N PHE A 357 5.00 -14.77 11.30
CA PHE A 357 6.19 -15.49 11.79
C PHE A 357 5.83 -16.76 12.57
N GLY A 358 4.73 -16.75 13.31
CA GLY A 358 4.22 -17.92 14.02
C GLY A 358 3.72 -19.01 13.07
N SER A 359 3.02 -18.66 11.98
CA SER A 359 2.55 -19.66 11.01
C SER A 359 3.71 -20.29 10.21
N LEU A 360 4.75 -19.50 9.91
CA LEU A 360 6.01 -20.01 9.35
C LEU A 360 6.69 -21.01 10.30
N TYR A 361 6.79 -20.69 11.60
CA TYR A 361 7.36 -21.60 12.60
C TYR A 361 6.54 -22.88 12.81
N LEU A 362 5.21 -22.79 12.72
CA LEU A 362 4.29 -23.94 12.81
C LEU A 362 4.18 -24.77 11.53
N GLY A 363 4.85 -24.37 10.44
CA GLY A 363 4.84 -25.10 9.16
C GLY A 363 3.55 -24.94 8.34
N PHE A 364 2.81 -23.86 8.55
CA PHE A 364 1.53 -23.53 7.89
C PHE A 364 1.58 -22.10 7.30
N PRO A 365 2.44 -21.83 6.30
CA PRO A 365 2.73 -20.46 5.87
C PRO A 365 1.51 -19.68 5.34
N GLY A 366 0.55 -20.33 4.68
CA GLY A 366 -0.66 -19.68 4.17
C GLY A 366 -1.61 -19.19 5.27
N SER A 367 -1.58 -19.82 6.45
CA SER A 367 -2.52 -19.48 7.54
C SER A 367 -2.23 -18.14 8.20
N GLY A 368 -0.98 -17.67 8.20
CA GLY A 368 -0.57 -16.42 8.87
C GLY A 368 -1.04 -15.16 8.13
N GLY A 369 -0.98 -15.17 6.80
CA GLY A 369 -1.52 -14.09 5.97
C GLY A 369 -3.05 -14.00 6.07
N LEU A 370 -3.73 -15.15 6.04
CA LEU A 370 -5.19 -15.23 6.23
C LEU A 370 -5.61 -14.74 7.62
N CYS A 371 -4.91 -15.21 8.67
CA CYS A 371 -5.12 -14.79 10.05
C CYS A 371 -5.00 -13.28 10.17
N THR A 372 -3.93 -12.69 9.64
CA THR A 372 -3.67 -11.25 9.62
C THR A 372 -4.82 -10.45 8.99
N LEU A 373 -5.29 -10.85 7.80
CA LEU A 373 -6.37 -10.15 7.11
C LEU A 373 -7.72 -10.28 7.84
N VAL A 374 -8.06 -11.49 8.32
CA VAL A 374 -9.33 -11.73 9.05
C VAL A 374 -9.35 -11.02 10.40
N MET A 375 -8.22 -11.03 11.12
CA MET A 375 -8.01 -10.30 12.37
C MET A 375 -8.21 -8.79 12.18
N ALA A 376 -7.50 -8.20 11.23
CA ALA A 376 -7.54 -6.77 10.95
C ALA A 376 -8.93 -6.31 10.46
N PHE A 377 -9.60 -7.14 9.65
CA PHE A 377 -10.98 -6.91 9.21
C PHE A 377 -11.98 -6.94 10.36
N LEU A 378 -11.93 -7.97 11.23
CA LEU A 378 -12.85 -8.10 12.35
C LEU A 378 -12.65 -6.99 13.39
N ALA A 379 -11.40 -6.68 13.74
CA ALA A 379 -11.07 -5.54 14.59
C ALA A 379 -11.59 -4.22 13.97
N GLY A 380 -11.39 -4.03 12.66
CA GLY A 380 -11.90 -2.89 11.89
C GLY A 380 -13.42 -2.78 11.78
N ILE A 381 -14.19 -3.86 12.03
CA ILE A 381 -15.65 -3.79 12.19
C ILE A 381 -16.02 -3.30 13.60
N GLY A 382 -15.27 -3.72 14.61
CA GLY A 382 -15.49 -3.36 16.01
C GLY A 382 -15.15 -1.91 16.37
N TRP A 383 -14.34 -1.24 15.54
CA TRP A 383 -13.89 0.13 15.75
C TRP A 383 -14.56 1.08 14.76
N SER A 384 -15.28 2.09 15.26
CA SER A 384 -16.00 3.06 14.44
C SER A 384 -15.07 4.18 13.95
N THR A 385 -15.03 5.33 14.64
CA THR A 385 -14.20 6.50 14.27
C THR A 385 -12.71 6.29 14.50
N ASP A 386 -12.30 5.27 15.28
CA ASP A 386 -10.88 4.95 15.50
C ASP A 386 -10.25 4.22 14.29
N LYS A 387 -11.05 3.62 13.41
CA LYS A 387 -10.58 2.78 12.29
C LYS A 387 -9.62 3.53 11.36
N SER A 388 -9.97 4.74 10.94
CA SER A 388 -9.16 5.53 10.00
C SER A 388 -7.79 5.87 10.58
N VAL A 389 -7.73 6.27 11.86
CA VAL A 389 -6.46 6.59 12.52
C VAL A 389 -5.55 5.35 12.65
N VAL A 390 -6.12 4.15 12.82
CA VAL A 390 -5.33 2.92 12.79
C VAL A 390 -4.88 2.56 11.36
N GLU A 391 -5.74 2.74 10.35
CA GLU A 391 -5.38 2.58 8.94
C GLU A 391 -4.23 3.51 8.52
N ASP A 392 -4.27 4.79 8.94
CA ASP A 392 -3.25 5.78 8.58
C ASP A 392 -1.89 5.49 9.27
N VAL A 393 -1.88 5.03 10.53
CA VAL A 393 -0.63 4.58 11.19
C VAL A 393 -0.03 3.34 10.50
N ILE A 394 -0.88 2.44 10.00
CA ILE A 394 -0.44 1.26 9.23
C ILE A 394 -0.04 1.65 7.79
N ALA A 395 -0.63 2.70 7.21
CA ALA A 395 -0.17 3.27 5.95
C ALA A 395 1.23 3.90 6.07
N VAL A 396 1.49 4.69 7.11
CA VAL A 396 2.85 5.22 7.41
C VAL A 396 3.85 4.08 7.62
N SER A 397 3.43 3.00 8.30
CA SER A 397 4.26 1.80 8.47
C SER A 397 4.56 1.12 7.12
N TRP A 398 3.56 1.01 6.25
CA TRP A 398 3.73 0.48 4.89
C TRP A 398 4.65 1.35 4.03
N ASP A 399 4.54 2.67 4.09
CA ASP A 399 5.35 3.57 3.25
C ASP A 399 6.85 3.49 3.57
N PHE A 400 7.23 3.04 4.77
CA PHE A 400 8.61 2.66 5.13
C PHE A 400 9.01 1.26 4.60
N PHE A 401 8.13 0.26 4.67
CA PHE A 401 8.43 -1.11 4.23
C PHE A 401 8.26 -1.35 2.73
N GLN A 402 7.52 -0.50 2.00
CA GLN A 402 7.27 -0.64 0.57
C GLN A 402 8.57 -0.52 -0.28
N PRO A 403 9.43 0.50 -0.11
CA PRO A 403 10.70 0.57 -0.86
C PRO A 403 11.61 -0.61 -0.54
N LEU A 404 11.60 -1.07 0.72
CA LEU A 404 12.38 -2.21 1.19
C LEU A 404 11.93 -3.51 0.51
N LEU A 405 10.62 -3.77 0.46
CA LEU A 405 10.03 -4.93 -0.21
C LEU A 405 10.38 -4.96 -1.70
N PHE A 406 10.06 -3.90 -2.45
CA PHE A 406 10.28 -3.88 -3.90
C PHE A 406 11.76 -3.84 -4.26
N GLY A 407 12.60 -3.16 -3.46
CA GLY A 407 14.06 -3.22 -3.59
C GLY A 407 14.60 -4.64 -3.38
N LEU A 408 14.17 -5.34 -2.31
CA LEU A 408 14.59 -6.72 -2.04
C LEU A 408 14.12 -7.68 -3.15
N ILE A 409 12.95 -7.48 -3.75
CA ILE A 409 12.48 -8.26 -4.91
C ILE A 409 13.38 -8.02 -6.13
N GLY A 410 13.74 -6.77 -6.42
CA GLY A 410 14.71 -6.47 -7.48
C GLY A 410 16.09 -7.08 -7.23
N ALA A 411 16.57 -7.06 -5.98
CA ALA A 411 17.92 -7.47 -5.60
C ALA A 411 18.19 -8.98 -5.60
N GLU A 412 17.18 -9.84 -5.84
CA GLU A 412 17.40 -11.27 -6.05
C GLU A 412 17.55 -11.64 -7.53
N ILE A 413 17.10 -10.79 -8.45
CA ILE A 413 17.16 -11.05 -9.89
C ILE A 413 18.62 -10.89 -10.38
N SER A 414 19.32 -12.00 -10.61
CA SER A 414 20.70 -12.01 -11.11
C SER A 414 20.78 -12.49 -12.57
N VAL A 415 21.10 -11.58 -13.49
CA VAL A 415 21.25 -11.85 -14.93
C VAL A 415 22.34 -12.90 -15.19
N ALA A 416 23.39 -12.95 -14.39
CA ALA A 416 24.47 -13.93 -14.50
C ALA A 416 23.99 -15.39 -14.32
N SER A 417 22.85 -15.62 -13.66
CA SER A 417 22.25 -16.94 -13.48
C SER A 417 21.26 -17.35 -14.58
N LEU A 418 20.88 -16.40 -15.45
CA LEU A 418 19.73 -16.54 -16.35
C LEU A 418 20.17 -16.84 -17.80
N LYS A 419 19.97 -18.09 -18.23
CA LYS A 419 20.10 -18.48 -19.65
C LYS A 419 19.01 -17.80 -20.48
N ALA A 420 19.40 -17.00 -21.47
CA ALA A 420 18.47 -16.21 -22.29
C ALA A 420 17.37 -17.04 -22.98
N GLU A 421 17.70 -18.25 -23.44
CA GLU A 421 16.75 -19.22 -23.98
C GLU A 421 15.67 -19.59 -22.96
N THR A 422 16.06 -20.02 -21.76
CA THR A 422 15.13 -20.37 -20.67
C THR A 422 14.28 -19.17 -20.24
N VAL A 423 14.84 -17.96 -20.22
CA VAL A 423 14.07 -16.72 -19.97
C VAL A 423 12.98 -16.51 -21.03
N GLY A 424 13.28 -16.74 -22.31
CA GLY A 424 12.30 -16.67 -23.39
C GLY A 424 11.15 -17.67 -23.22
N LEU A 425 11.46 -18.93 -22.86
CA LEU A 425 10.46 -19.97 -22.60
C LEU A 425 9.58 -19.66 -21.38
N CYS A 426 10.18 -19.15 -20.29
CA CYS A 426 9.45 -18.67 -19.11
C CYS A 426 8.52 -17.49 -19.45
N PHE A 427 8.99 -16.52 -20.24
CA PHE A 427 8.23 -15.34 -20.64
C PHE A 427 7.05 -15.71 -21.55
N ALA A 428 7.24 -16.63 -22.50
CA ALA A 428 6.16 -17.17 -23.33
C ALA A 428 5.11 -17.92 -22.48
N THR A 429 5.56 -18.76 -21.54
CA THR A 429 4.68 -19.47 -20.60
C THR A 429 3.85 -18.51 -19.76
N LEU A 430 4.47 -17.46 -19.23
CA LEU A 430 3.81 -16.40 -18.44
C LEU A 430 2.75 -15.66 -19.27
N ILE A 431 3.05 -15.29 -20.52
CA ILE A 431 2.08 -14.61 -21.40
C ILE A 431 0.84 -15.49 -21.68
N ILE A 432 1.05 -16.77 -21.99
CA ILE A 432 -0.05 -17.71 -22.29
C ILE A 432 -0.94 -17.90 -21.04
N ALA A 433 -0.31 -18.12 -19.88
CA ALA A 433 -0.98 -18.22 -18.59
C ALA A 433 -1.80 -16.95 -18.26
N LEU A 434 -1.19 -15.77 -18.42
CA LEU A 434 -1.80 -14.48 -18.13
C LEU A 434 -3.00 -14.15 -19.04
N ILE A 435 -2.92 -14.45 -20.33
CA ILE A 435 -4.05 -14.28 -21.27
C ILE A 435 -5.24 -15.13 -20.80
N ILE A 436 -4.99 -16.39 -20.44
CA ILE A 436 -6.02 -17.29 -19.93
C ILE A 436 -6.56 -16.82 -18.57
N ARG A 437 -5.72 -16.32 -17.66
CA ARG A 437 -6.16 -15.69 -16.38
C ARG A 437 -7.13 -14.54 -16.63
N ILE A 438 -6.85 -13.65 -17.59
CA ILE A 438 -7.71 -12.50 -17.93
C ILE A 438 -9.06 -12.99 -18.49
N CYS A 439 -9.05 -13.94 -19.44
CA CYS A 439 -10.27 -14.52 -20.01
C CYS A 439 -11.15 -15.22 -18.96
N VAL A 440 -10.54 -16.01 -18.08
CA VAL A 440 -11.24 -16.69 -16.98
C VAL A 440 -11.76 -15.68 -15.97
N SER A 441 -10.97 -14.68 -15.57
CA SER A 441 -11.41 -13.61 -14.66
C SER A 441 -12.64 -12.89 -15.20
N PHE A 442 -12.65 -12.54 -16.48
CA PHE A 442 -13.80 -11.90 -17.12
C PHE A 442 -15.06 -12.78 -17.06
N LEU A 443 -14.94 -14.07 -17.41
CA LEU A 443 -16.03 -15.05 -17.32
C LEU A 443 -16.54 -15.23 -15.88
N MET A 444 -15.63 -15.29 -14.89
CA MET A 444 -15.96 -15.41 -13.47
C MET A 444 -16.59 -14.13 -12.87
N VAL A 445 -16.61 -13.02 -13.62
CA VAL A 445 -17.26 -11.75 -13.23
C VAL A 445 -18.54 -11.48 -14.06
N CYS A 446 -18.75 -12.17 -15.18
CA CYS A 446 -19.88 -11.97 -16.09
C CYS A 446 -21.27 -11.96 -15.41
N PHE A 447 -21.52 -12.92 -14.51
CA PHE A 447 -22.82 -13.11 -13.83
C PHE A 447 -23.07 -12.20 -12.60
N ALA A 448 -22.17 -11.27 -12.28
CA ALA A 448 -22.18 -10.55 -11.00
C ALA A 448 -22.88 -9.16 -11.03
N GLY A 449 -23.59 -8.79 -12.10
CA GLY A 449 -24.31 -7.51 -12.19
C GLY A 449 -23.42 -6.26 -12.35
N PHE A 450 -22.18 -6.46 -12.81
CA PHE A 450 -21.24 -5.40 -13.16
C PHE A 450 -21.38 -4.94 -14.62
N ASN A 451 -21.07 -3.67 -14.87
CA ASN A 451 -20.97 -3.09 -16.21
C ASN A 451 -19.76 -3.66 -17.00
N LEU A 452 -19.75 -3.52 -18.32
CA LEU A 452 -18.63 -4.02 -19.15
C LEU A 452 -17.28 -3.38 -18.77
N LYS A 453 -17.26 -2.07 -18.49
CA LYS A 453 -16.06 -1.36 -18.01
C LYS A 453 -15.56 -1.90 -16.65
N GLU A 454 -16.48 -2.21 -15.74
CA GLU A 454 -16.19 -2.80 -14.42
C GLU A 454 -15.63 -4.22 -14.56
N LYS A 455 -16.21 -5.05 -15.44
CA LYS A 455 -15.72 -6.41 -15.76
C LYS A 455 -14.30 -6.39 -16.31
N ILE A 456 -14.02 -5.48 -17.25
CA ILE A 456 -12.67 -5.28 -17.81
C ILE A 456 -11.72 -4.81 -16.70
N PHE A 457 -12.09 -3.80 -15.91
CA PHE A 457 -11.27 -3.31 -14.80
C PHE A 457 -10.91 -4.41 -13.79
N ILE A 458 -11.89 -5.21 -13.33
CA ILE A 458 -11.66 -6.32 -12.40
C ILE A 458 -10.70 -7.36 -13.02
N SER A 459 -10.83 -7.65 -14.32
CA SER A 459 -9.97 -8.62 -15.02
C SER A 459 -8.54 -8.11 -15.23
N LEU A 460 -8.37 -6.81 -15.49
CA LEU A 460 -7.06 -6.17 -15.64
C LEU A 460 -6.36 -5.94 -14.28
N ALA A 461 -7.12 -5.72 -13.20
CA ALA A 461 -6.59 -5.64 -11.84
C ALA A 461 -5.96 -6.95 -11.34
N TRP A 462 -6.13 -8.05 -12.08
CA TRP A 462 -5.55 -9.38 -11.82
C TRP A 462 -4.26 -9.66 -12.61
N ILE A 463 -3.78 -8.68 -13.38
CA ILE A 463 -2.48 -8.71 -14.09
C ILE A 463 -1.25 -8.58 -13.16
N PRO A 464 -1.25 -7.84 -12.03
CA PRO A 464 -0.06 -7.62 -11.22
C PRO A 464 0.55 -8.89 -10.58
N LYS A 465 1.37 -9.59 -11.36
CA LYS A 465 2.24 -10.67 -10.90
C LYS A 465 3.53 -10.08 -10.34
N ALA A 466 3.61 -9.99 -9.03
CA ALA A 466 4.86 -9.86 -8.30
C ALA A 466 4.87 -10.95 -7.22
N THR A 467 5.78 -11.89 -7.40
CA THR A 467 5.82 -13.20 -6.77
C THR A 467 5.94 -13.11 -5.25
N VAL A 468 4.83 -13.41 -4.56
CA VAL A 468 4.76 -13.50 -3.08
C VAL A 468 5.67 -14.62 -2.53
N GLN A 469 6.13 -15.52 -3.41
CA GLN A 469 6.89 -16.73 -3.10
C GLN A 469 8.33 -16.76 -3.67
N VAL A 470 9.00 -15.60 -3.85
CA VAL A 470 10.49 -15.58 -3.93
C VAL A 470 11.13 -15.50 -2.53
N GLY A 471 10.32 -15.44 -1.47
CA GLY A 471 10.74 -15.41 -0.07
C GLY A 471 11.33 -16.73 0.41
#